data_AF-A0A8S0S3K3-F1
#
_entry.id   AF-A0A8S0S3K3-F1
#
_cell.length_a   1.000
_cell.length_b   1.000
_cell.length_c   1.000
_cell.angle_alpha   90.00
_cell.angle_beta   90.00
_cell.angle_gamma   90.00
#
_symmetry.space_group_name_H-M   'P 1'
#
loop_
_entity.id
_entity.type
_entity.pdbx_description
1 polymer ?
#
loop_
_entity_poly.entity_id
_entity_poly.type
_entity_poly.pdbx_seq_one_letter_code
_entity_poly.pdbx_strand_id
1 'polypeptide(L)'
;MNTATLSNTAKEVLHDLSPYLIEYTDGTIERFMVTQNVPPSPDDPTTGVASKDIMVSSPEVKARLFLPKLTDSNQKLPVLVYYHGGGFFVESPYSLFSHCYMNILAAEAKALIISVEYRLAPELLLPIAYEDSWTALQWVASHVIANACIEKDEWVTKHGDFGKLYIGGDSAGGNIVHNIVLRAGVEPLPGDVKILGSFLSCPYFWGSKPVGSQSKEDLNGFAYKVCVGSVLIIFFIFILTRMESNGG
;
A
#
# COMPACT_ATOMS: atom_id res chain seq x y z
N MET A 1 -1.57 34.26 44.05
CA MET A 1 -1.07 33.03 43.40
C MET A 1 -2.28 32.26 42.92
N ASN A 2 -2.62 32.34 41.63
CA ASN A 2 -3.71 31.57 41.03
C ASN A 2 -3.17 30.20 40.63
N THR A 3 -3.55 29.16 41.36
CA THR A 3 -3.37 27.77 40.95
C THR A 3 -4.45 27.44 39.93
N ALA A 4 -4.10 27.55 38.64
CA ALA A 4 -4.90 26.97 37.58
C ALA A 4 -4.87 25.44 37.71
N THR A 5 -5.96 24.86 38.19
CA THR A 5 -6.24 23.43 38.04
C THR A 5 -6.43 23.14 36.55
N LEU A 6 -5.40 22.58 35.92
CA LEU A 6 -5.56 21.90 34.63
C LEU A 6 -6.52 20.74 34.86
N SER A 7 -7.77 20.87 34.43
CA SER A 7 -8.68 19.73 34.35
C SER A 7 -8.14 18.81 33.25
N ASN A 8 -7.41 17.78 33.65
CA ASN A 8 -7.10 16.68 32.76
C ASN A 8 -8.39 15.85 32.60
N THR A 9 -9.31 16.32 31.76
CA THR A 9 -10.45 15.51 31.33
C THR A 9 -9.89 14.36 30.51
N ALA A 10 -9.73 13.20 31.15
CA ALA A 10 -9.40 11.97 30.47
C ALA A 10 -10.40 11.74 29.34
N LYS A 11 -9.92 11.56 28.12
CA LYS A 11 -10.77 11.29 26.96
C LYS A 11 -11.48 9.95 27.16
N GLU A 12 -12.78 9.91 26.89
CA GLU A 12 -13.56 8.68 26.96
C GLU A 12 -13.27 7.81 25.74
N VAL A 13 -12.95 6.54 25.96
CA VAL A 13 -12.61 5.57 24.91
C VAL A 13 -13.88 5.08 24.23
N LEU A 14 -13.96 5.21 22.90
CA LEU A 14 -15.02 4.66 22.07
C LEU A 14 -14.70 3.22 21.63
N HIS A 15 -13.51 2.99 21.09
CA HIS A 15 -13.01 1.67 20.73
C HIS A 15 -11.57 1.49 21.19
N ASP A 16 -11.29 0.38 21.86
CA ASP A 16 -9.94 -0.04 22.23
C ASP A 16 -9.52 -1.23 21.37
N LEU A 17 -8.52 -1.01 20.52
CA LEU A 17 -7.91 -2.03 19.66
C LEU A 17 -6.44 -2.22 20.01
N SER A 18 -6.09 -2.02 21.28
CA SER A 18 -4.72 -2.24 21.74
C SER A 18 -4.20 -3.62 21.31
N PRO A 19 -2.95 -3.70 20.83
CA PRO A 19 -1.94 -2.64 20.86
C PRO A 19 -1.95 -1.69 19.64
N TYR A 20 -2.94 -1.73 18.75
CA TYR A 20 -2.87 -1.00 17.48
C TYR A 20 -3.28 0.47 17.58
N LEU A 21 -4.50 0.73 18.05
CA LEU A 21 -5.04 2.07 18.18
C LEU A 21 -6.11 2.15 19.27
N ILE A 22 -6.39 3.36 19.72
CA ILE A 22 -7.54 3.72 20.53
C ILE A 22 -8.28 4.84 19.81
N GLU A 23 -9.60 4.67 19.64
CA GLU A 23 -10.52 5.71 19.18
C GLU A 23 -11.27 6.28 20.39
N TYR A 24 -11.33 7.60 20.50
CA TYR A 24 -12.02 8.30 21.57
C TYR A 24 -13.37 8.85 21.10
N THR A 25 -14.30 9.09 22.03
CA THR A 25 -15.66 9.60 21.72
C THR A 25 -15.66 11.00 21.11
N ASP A 26 -14.57 11.75 21.28
CA ASP A 26 -14.35 13.06 20.64
C ASP A 26 -13.85 12.96 19.18
N GLY A 27 -13.68 11.74 18.65
CA GLY A 27 -13.17 11.47 17.31
C GLY A 27 -11.65 11.46 17.20
N THR A 28 -10.92 11.69 18.29
CA THR A 28 -9.46 11.52 18.29
C THR A 28 -9.10 10.05 18.11
N ILE A 29 -8.05 9.78 17.34
CA ILE A 29 -7.48 8.44 17.17
C ILE A 29 -6.01 8.49 17.56
N GLU A 30 -5.62 7.64 18.50
CA GLU A 30 -4.22 7.42 18.88
C GLU A 30 -3.75 6.07 18.33
N ARG A 31 -2.64 6.06 17.58
CA ARG A 31 -2.05 4.86 16.98
C ARG A 31 -0.73 4.53 17.68
N PHE A 32 -0.56 3.29 18.11
CA PHE A 32 0.59 2.88 18.95
C PHE A 32 1.56 1.93 18.23
N MET A 33 1.05 1.05 17.36
CA MET A 33 1.85 0.15 16.53
C MET A 33 2.16 0.78 15.16
N VAL A 34 2.76 1.97 15.17
CA VAL A 34 3.27 2.64 13.98
C VAL A 34 4.77 2.81 14.08
N THR A 35 5.49 2.48 13.03
CA THR A 35 6.90 2.87 12.96
C THR A 35 7.08 4.33 12.59
N GLN A 36 8.18 4.92 13.05
CA GLN A 36 8.52 6.29 12.74
C GLN A 36 8.64 6.48 11.22
N ASN A 37 8.05 7.56 10.71
CA ASN A 37 8.23 7.93 9.32
C ASN A 37 9.66 8.45 9.07
N VAL A 38 10.23 8.02 7.95
CA VAL A 38 11.55 8.45 7.48
C VAL A 38 11.41 9.29 6.20
N PRO A 39 12.27 10.30 6.00
CA PRO A 39 12.29 11.04 4.75
C PRO A 39 12.72 10.13 3.58
N PRO A 40 12.40 10.50 2.33
CA PRO A 40 12.98 9.83 1.17
C PRO A 40 14.50 10.11 1.11
N SER A 41 15.25 9.21 0.50
CA SER A 41 16.70 9.32 0.30
C SER A 41 17.06 9.28 -1.18
N PRO A 42 17.91 10.18 -1.70
CA PRO A 42 18.39 10.11 -3.08
C PRO A 42 19.37 8.96 -3.33
N ASP A 43 19.96 8.40 -2.28
CA ASP A 43 20.91 7.28 -2.33
C ASP A 43 20.89 6.55 -0.98
N ASP A 44 20.10 5.47 -0.86
CA ASP A 44 20.10 4.63 0.34
C ASP A 44 21.48 3.98 0.53
N PRO A 45 22.14 4.15 1.70
CA PRO A 45 23.53 3.73 1.87
C PRO A 45 23.74 2.21 1.84
N THR A 46 22.67 1.42 1.98
CA THR A 46 22.75 -0.05 2.00
C THR A 46 22.50 -0.64 0.62
N THR A 47 21.50 -0.10 -0.08
CA THR A 47 20.95 -0.67 -1.32
C THR A 47 21.25 0.16 -2.57
N GLY A 48 21.65 1.43 -2.41
CA GLY A 48 21.83 2.39 -3.50
C GLY A 48 20.51 2.80 -4.18
N VAL A 49 19.37 2.53 -3.54
CA VAL A 49 18.04 2.89 -4.05
C VAL A 49 17.78 4.37 -3.78
N ALA A 50 17.33 5.08 -4.81
CA ALA A 50 16.82 6.43 -4.67
C ALA A 50 15.31 6.39 -4.40
N SER A 51 14.80 7.30 -3.58
CA SER A 51 13.38 7.43 -3.30
C SER A 51 12.93 8.89 -3.29
N LYS A 52 11.66 9.11 -3.59
CA LYS A 52 11.00 10.43 -3.51
C LYS A 52 9.51 10.28 -3.26
N ASP A 53 8.91 11.28 -2.64
CA ASP A 53 7.48 11.35 -2.39
C ASP A 53 6.79 12.14 -3.51
N ILE A 54 5.62 11.65 -3.94
CA ILE A 54 4.83 12.25 -5.02
C ILE A 54 3.37 12.39 -4.65
N MET A 55 2.69 13.32 -5.32
CA MET A 55 1.23 13.41 -5.35
C MET A 55 0.72 12.65 -6.57
N VAL A 56 -0.14 11.67 -6.35
CA VAL A 56 -0.77 10.86 -7.41
C VAL A 56 -2.08 11.50 -7.86
N SER A 57 -2.94 11.80 -6.90
CA SER A 57 -4.18 12.57 -7.10
C SER A 57 -4.29 13.57 -5.97
N SER A 58 -4.20 14.85 -6.29
CA SER A 58 -4.19 15.90 -5.26
C SER A 58 -5.60 16.22 -4.79
N PRO A 59 -5.84 16.37 -3.47
CA PRO A 59 -4.92 16.15 -2.33
C PRO A 59 -4.90 14.72 -1.75
N GLU A 60 -5.72 13.80 -2.23
CA GLU A 60 -6.10 12.58 -1.51
C GLU A 60 -5.09 11.42 -1.58
N VAL A 61 -4.41 11.23 -2.72
CA VAL A 61 -3.58 10.03 -2.97
C VAL A 61 -2.14 10.43 -3.18
N LYS A 62 -1.25 9.83 -2.39
CA LYS A 62 0.20 10.03 -2.45
C LYS A 62 0.90 8.70 -2.64
N ALA A 63 2.18 8.75 -2.98
CA ALA A 63 3.03 7.57 -3.02
C ALA A 63 4.48 7.91 -2.73
N ARG A 64 5.26 6.92 -2.33
CA ARG A 64 6.72 6.95 -2.37
C ARG A 64 7.22 6.10 -3.53
N LEU A 65 8.02 6.70 -4.39
CA LEU A 65 8.73 6.00 -5.47
C LEU A 65 10.07 5.48 -4.97
N PHE A 66 10.47 4.32 -5.47
CA PHE A 66 11.78 3.71 -5.23
C PHE A 66 12.39 3.30 -6.56
N LEU A 67 13.52 3.91 -6.91
CA LEU A 67 14.27 3.67 -8.13
C LEU A 67 15.59 2.97 -7.78
N PRO A 68 15.78 1.71 -8.19
CA PRO A 68 17.05 1.02 -7.96
C PRO A 68 18.16 1.62 -8.82
N LYS A 69 19.40 1.34 -8.44
CA LYS A 69 20.57 1.78 -9.19
C LYS A 69 20.49 1.32 -10.65
N LEU A 70 20.49 2.30 -11.54
CA LEU A 70 20.46 2.07 -12.98
C LEU A 70 21.85 1.69 -13.49
N THR A 71 21.89 0.74 -14.42
CA THR A 71 23.10 0.39 -15.18
C THR A 71 23.23 1.20 -16.46
N ASP A 72 22.11 1.71 -16.99
CA ASP A 72 22.06 2.58 -18.17
C ASP A 72 21.01 3.68 -18.00
N SER A 73 21.26 4.86 -18.57
CA SER A 73 20.38 6.03 -18.47
C SER A 73 19.00 5.84 -19.11
N ASN A 74 18.84 4.88 -20.02
CA ASN A 74 17.59 4.55 -20.71
C ASN A 74 17.05 3.17 -20.29
N GLN A 75 17.58 2.59 -19.21
CA GLN A 75 17.13 1.29 -18.71
C GLN A 75 15.64 1.35 -18.35
N LYS A 76 14.90 0.38 -18.89
CA LYS A 76 13.50 0.10 -18.56
C LYS A 76 13.44 -1.02 -17.52
N LEU A 77 12.64 -0.82 -16.48
CA LEU A 77 12.50 -1.67 -15.31
C LEU A 77 11.05 -2.17 -15.20
N PRO A 78 10.83 -3.41 -14.73
CA PRO A 78 9.52 -3.82 -14.23
C PRO A 78 8.96 -2.77 -13.26
N VAL A 79 7.66 -2.52 -13.36
CA VAL A 79 6.95 -1.57 -12.50
C VAL A 79 6.18 -2.36 -11.46
N LEU A 80 6.34 -2.03 -10.18
CA LEU A 80 5.57 -2.62 -9.09
C LEU A 80 4.76 -1.54 -8.38
N VAL A 81 3.44 -1.66 -8.35
CA VAL A 81 2.59 -0.88 -7.45
C VAL A 81 2.39 -1.67 -6.17
N TYR A 82 2.84 -1.11 -5.04
CA TYR A 82 2.85 -1.77 -3.74
C TYR A 82 1.83 -1.13 -2.78
N TYR A 83 1.10 -1.97 -2.05
CA TYR A 83 0.15 -1.58 -1.02
C TYR A 83 0.61 -2.19 0.32
N HIS A 84 0.85 -1.36 1.32
CA HIS A 84 1.35 -1.80 2.62
C HIS A 84 0.31 -2.55 3.46
N GLY A 85 0.75 -3.28 4.47
CA GLY A 85 -0.08 -3.87 5.51
C GLY A 85 -0.52 -2.87 6.58
N GLY A 86 -0.94 -3.37 7.75
CA GLY A 86 -1.40 -2.53 8.86
C GLY A 86 -2.92 -2.52 9.07
N GLY A 87 -3.60 -3.59 8.63
CA GLY A 87 -5.02 -3.80 8.95
C GLY A 87 -5.99 -2.78 8.37
N PHE A 88 -5.55 -1.95 7.41
CA PHE A 88 -6.24 -0.76 6.88
C PHE A 88 -6.28 0.45 7.82
N PHE A 89 -5.65 0.39 9.00
CA PHE A 89 -5.77 1.44 10.02
C PHE A 89 -4.44 1.93 10.61
N VAL A 90 -3.30 1.33 10.28
CA VAL A 90 -1.95 1.79 10.65
C VAL A 90 -0.95 1.62 9.50
N GLU A 91 0.28 2.11 9.72
CA GLU A 91 1.42 2.09 8.80
C GLU A 91 1.26 3.01 7.57
N SER A 92 2.35 3.14 6.81
CA SER A 92 2.48 4.05 5.66
C SER A 92 3.68 3.63 4.81
N PRO A 93 3.73 3.88 3.48
CA PRO A 93 4.97 3.86 2.68
C PRO A 93 6.15 4.66 3.27
N TYR A 94 5.87 5.64 4.14
CA TYR A 94 6.89 6.47 4.76
C TYR A 94 7.47 5.85 6.03
N SER A 95 6.81 4.84 6.58
CA SER A 95 7.20 4.20 7.83
C SER A 95 8.52 3.45 7.67
N LEU A 96 9.35 3.43 8.72
CA LEU A 96 10.71 2.88 8.66
C LEU A 96 10.75 1.45 8.11
N PHE A 97 9.85 0.57 8.60
CA PHE A 97 9.85 -0.83 8.14
C PHE A 97 9.40 -0.96 6.69
N SER A 98 8.35 -0.25 6.28
CA SER A 98 7.90 -0.24 4.88
C SER A 98 9.00 0.30 3.97
N HIS A 99 9.64 1.41 4.35
CA HIS A 99 10.73 2.02 3.60
C HIS A 99 11.93 1.09 3.43
N CYS A 100 12.43 0.49 4.52
CA CYS A 100 13.54 -0.46 4.46
C CYS A 100 13.20 -1.69 3.61
N TYR A 101 11.99 -2.23 3.75
CA TYR A 101 11.52 -3.36 2.95
C TYR A 101 11.45 -3.01 1.45
N MET A 102 10.93 -1.83 1.10
CA MET A 102 10.88 -1.36 -0.29
C MET A 102 12.26 -1.09 -0.89
N ASN A 103 13.22 -0.58 -0.13
CA ASN A 103 14.61 -0.44 -0.59
C ASN A 103 15.21 -1.81 -0.96
N ILE A 104 15.09 -2.81 -0.08
CA ILE A 104 15.57 -4.17 -0.35
C ILE A 104 14.87 -4.75 -1.58
N LEU A 105 13.54 -4.66 -1.62
CA LEU A 105 12.75 -5.22 -2.72
C LEU A 105 13.07 -4.57 -4.07
N ALA A 106 13.22 -3.24 -4.12
CA ALA A 106 13.57 -2.51 -5.35
C ALA A 106 14.95 -2.93 -5.88
N ALA A 107 15.93 -3.06 -4.99
CA ALA A 107 17.29 -3.45 -5.33
C ALA A 107 17.37 -4.90 -5.84
N GLU A 108 16.80 -5.85 -5.08
CA GLU A 108 16.83 -7.28 -5.42
C GLU A 108 16.01 -7.59 -6.68
N ALA A 109 14.81 -7.00 -6.80
CA ALA A 109 13.95 -7.23 -7.95
C ALA A 109 14.34 -6.39 -9.18
N LYS A 110 15.24 -5.41 -9.03
CA LYS A 110 15.57 -4.40 -10.06
C LYS A 110 14.30 -3.80 -10.67
N ALA A 111 13.38 -3.37 -9.80
CA ALA A 111 12.06 -2.87 -10.17
C ALA A 111 11.86 -1.43 -9.70
N LEU A 112 11.19 -0.62 -10.52
CA LEU A 112 10.67 0.67 -10.09
C LEU A 112 9.42 0.42 -9.23
N ILE A 113 9.46 0.79 -7.96
CA ILE A 113 8.35 0.57 -7.04
C ILE A 113 7.60 1.87 -6.77
N ILE A 114 6.27 1.80 -6.78
CA ILE A 114 5.35 2.85 -6.38
C ILE A 114 4.59 2.35 -5.15
N SER A 115 5.03 2.75 -3.95
CA SER A 115 4.38 2.37 -2.69
C SER A 115 3.31 3.40 -2.33
N VAL A 116 2.05 2.98 -2.32
CA VAL A 116 0.88 3.86 -2.24
C VAL A 116 0.54 4.21 -0.79
N GLU A 117 0.30 5.50 -0.51
CA GLU A 117 -0.25 6.02 0.74
C GLU A 117 -1.78 6.09 0.58
N TYR A 118 -2.46 4.98 0.86
CA TYR A 118 -3.92 4.94 0.83
C TYR A 118 -4.50 5.42 2.16
N ARG A 119 -5.72 5.99 2.14
CA ARG A 119 -6.34 6.53 3.35
C ARG A 119 -6.80 5.42 4.30
N LEU A 120 -6.65 5.69 5.59
CA LEU A 120 -6.82 4.70 6.66
C LEU A 120 -8.18 4.83 7.37
N ALA A 121 -8.63 3.70 7.90
CA ALA A 121 -9.68 3.63 8.92
C ALA A 121 -9.11 3.99 10.31
N PRO A 122 -9.96 4.37 11.28
CA PRO A 122 -11.41 4.60 11.20
C PRO A 122 -11.84 5.85 10.43
N GLU A 123 -10.95 6.81 10.17
CA GLU A 123 -11.29 8.10 9.57
C GLU A 123 -12.01 7.92 8.24
N LEU A 124 -11.53 6.98 7.42
CA LEU A 124 -12.09 6.64 6.12
C LEU A 124 -12.18 5.12 5.98
N LEU A 125 -13.39 4.59 6.18
CA LEU A 125 -13.67 3.17 6.08
C LEU A 125 -13.53 2.65 4.64
N LEU A 126 -13.41 1.33 4.49
CA LEU A 126 -13.54 0.68 3.19
C LEU A 126 -14.89 1.07 2.53
N PRO A 127 -14.92 1.31 1.20
CA PRO A 127 -13.92 0.92 0.20
C PRO A 127 -12.85 1.98 -0.12
N ILE A 128 -12.69 3.05 0.67
CA ILE A 128 -11.81 4.19 0.32
C ILE A 128 -10.37 3.76 0.00
N ALA A 129 -9.77 2.85 0.80
CA ALA A 129 -8.44 2.34 0.53
C ALA A 129 -8.33 1.64 -0.85
N TYR A 130 -9.39 0.98 -1.32
CA TYR A 130 -9.41 0.36 -2.65
C TYR A 130 -9.52 1.42 -3.75
N GLU A 131 -10.33 2.45 -3.56
CA GLU A 131 -10.48 3.54 -4.53
C GLU A 131 -9.17 4.34 -4.69
N ASP A 132 -8.47 4.61 -3.58
CA ASP A 132 -7.16 5.27 -3.62
C ASP A 132 -6.13 4.40 -4.35
N SER A 133 -6.13 3.11 -4.04
CA SER A 133 -5.23 2.12 -4.64
C SER A 133 -5.48 1.92 -6.13
N TRP A 134 -6.75 1.97 -6.55
CA TRP A 134 -7.15 1.92 -7.95
C TRP A 134 -6.77 3.20 -8.69
N THR A 135 -6.98 4.36 -8.05
CA THR A 135 -6.56 5.67 -8.57
C THR A 135 -5.05 5.70 -8.82
N ALA A 136 -4.25 5.18 -7.88
CA ALA A 136 -2.81 5.06 -8.05
C ALA A 136 -2.41 4.13 -9.20
N LEU A 137 -3.08 2.99 -9.35
CA LEU A 137 -2.81 2.07 -10.46
C LEU A 137 -3.16 2.68 -11.83
N GLN A 138 -4.30 3.38 -11.92
CA GLN A 138 -4.68 4.12 -13.13
C GLN A 138 -3.70 5.25 -13.45
N TRP A 139 -3.23 5.98 -12.44
CA TRP A 139 -2.21 7.02 -12.60
C TRP A 139 -0.92 6.42 -13.17
N VAL A 140 -0.43 5.29 -12.63
CA VAL A 140 0.73 4.58 -13.17
C VAL A 140 0.51 4.18 -14.63
N ALA A 141 -0.60 3.52 -14.94
CA ALA A 141 -0.91 3.10 -16.31
C ALA A 141 -1.00 4.27 -17.29
N SER A 142 -1.53 5.42 -16.86
CA SER A 142 -1.72 6.62 -17.70
C SER A 142 -0.42 7.24 -18.19
N HIS A 143 0.75 6.87 -17.64
CA HIS A 143 2.04 7.38 -18.09
C HIS A 143 2.36 6.99 -19.55
N VAL A 144 1.82 5.87 -20.05
CA VAL A 144 2.00 5.44 -21.46
C VAL A 144 1.27 6.35 -22.45
N ILE A 145 0.24 7.05 -22.01
CA ILE A 145 -0.60 7.88 -22.87
C ILE A 145 0.06 9.26 -23.01
N ALA A 146 0.56 9.59 -24.22
CA ALA A 146 1.31 10.82 -24.46
C ALA A 146 0.60 12.09 -23.92
N ASN A 147 -0.70 12.22 -24.18
CA ASN A 147 -1.50 13.42 -23.87
C ASN A 147 -2.48 13.20 -22.69
N ALA A 148 -2.13 12.35 -21.72
CA ALA A 148 -2.97 12.16 -20.53
C ALA A 148 -3.10 13.46 -19.74
N CYS A 149 -4.29 13.73 -19.20
CA CYS A 149 -4.56 14.84 -18.29
C CYS A 149 -4.13 14.51 -16.85
N ILE A 150 -2.89 14.06 -16.67
CA ILE A 150 -2.27 13.80 -15.37
C ILE A 150 -0.92 14.50 -15.27
N GLU A 151 -0.49 14.81 -14.05
CA GLU A 151 0.91 15.14 -13.79
C GLU A 151 1.73 13.85 -13.88
N LYS A 152 2.62 13.77 -14.87
CA LYS A 152 3.48 12.61 -15.09
C LYS A 152 4.75 12.71 -14.25
N ASP A 153 5.16 11.58 -13.69
CA ASP A 153 6.45 11.47 -13.04
C ASP A 153 7.55 11.08 -14.04
N GLU A 154 8.70 11.74 -13.96
CA GLU A 154 9.84 11.49 -14.83
C GLU A 154 10.43 10.09 -14.66
N TRP A 155 10.52 9.55 -13.44
CA TRP A 155 11.06 8.21 -13.20
C TRP A 155 10.15 7.16 -13.80
N VAL A 156 8.84 7.30 -13.61
CA VAL A 156 7.83 6.38 -14.15
C VAL A 156 7.83 6.44 -15.68
N THR A 157 7.84 7.63 -16.27
CA THR A 157 7.88 7.82 -17.74
C THR A 157 9.16 7.26 -18.35
N LYS A 158 10.32 7.60 -17.77
CA LYS A 158 11.62 7.28 -18.35
C LYS A 158 12.03 5.84 -18.09
N HIS A 159 11.79 5.30 -16.90
CA HIS A 159 12.31 4.00 -16.47
C HIS A 159 11.25 2.91 -16.34
N GLY A 160 9.95 3.21 -16.35
CA GLY A 160 8.91 2.18 -16.30
C GLY A 160 8.77 1.37 -17.59
N ASP A 161 8.79 0.05 -17.48
CA ASP A 161 8.35 -0.93 -18.49
C ASP A 161 6.89 -1.34 -18.20
N PHE A 162 5.95 -0.70 -18.89
CA PHE A 162 4.51 -0.95 -18.69
C PHE A 162 4.03 -2.27 -19.29
N GLY A 163 4.86 -2.97 -20.08
CA GLY A 163 4.63 -4.37 -20.45
C GLY A 163 4.91 -5.34 -19.30
N LYS A 164 5.55 -4.86 -18.23
CA LYS A 164 5.92 -5.61 -17.02
C LYS A 164 5.40 -4.90 -15.77
N LEU A 165 4.10 -4.60 -15.76
CA LEU A 165 3.42 -4.05 -14.60
C LEU A 165 2.98 -5.17 -13.65
N TYR A 166 3.42 -5.09 -12.40
CA TYR A 166 3.05 -5.96 -11.31
C TYR A 166 2.36 -5.16 -10.20
N ILE A 167 1.52 -5.83 -9.42
CA ILE A 167 0.97 -5.26 -8.19
C ILE A 167 1.24 -6.19 -7.01
N GLY A 168 1.42 -5.61 -5.82
CA GLY A 168 1.84 -6.38 -4.66
C GLY A 168 1.41 -5.77 -3.34
N GLY A 169 1.35 -6.60 -2.31
CA GLY A 169 1.04 -6.13 -0.97
C GLY A 169 1.08 -7.22 0.08
N ASP A 170 1.21 -6.79 1.33
CA ASP A 170 1.23 -7.64 2.51
C ASP A 170 -0.02 -7.42 3.38
N SER A 171 -0.53 -8.47 4.03
CA SER A 171 -1.64 -8.36 4.98
C SER A 171 -2.86 -7.63 4.35
N ALA A 172 -3.27 -6.48 4.90
CA ALA A 172 -4.32 -5.63 4.34
C ALA A 172 -4.02 -5.20 2.89
N GLY A 173 -2.78 -4.87 2.56
CA GLY A 173 -2.35 -4.60 1.20
C GLY A 173 -2.51 -5.79 0.25
N GLY A 174 -2.32 -7.02 0.74
CA GLY A 174 -2.63 -8.24 -0.03
C GLY A 174 -4.12 -8.37 -0.35
N ASN A 175 -5.00 -7.93 0.56
CA ASN A 175 -6.44 -7.85 0.30
C ASN A 175 -6.78 -6.75 -0.74
N ILE A 176 -6.10 -5.61 -0.69
CA ILE A 176 -6.20 -4.57 -1.72
C ILE A 176 -5.83 -5.15 -3.09
N VAL A 177 -4.69 -5.83 -3.19
CA VAL A 177 -4.26 -6.50 -4.44
C VAL A 177 -5.36 -7.41 -4.99
N HIS A 178 -5.94 -8.26 -4.15
CA HIS A 178 -7.02 -9.17 -4.57
C HIS A 178 -8.20 -8.41 -5.20
N ASN A 179 -8.71 -7.38 -4.53
CA ASN A 179 -9.84 -6.60 -5.03
C ASN A 179 -9.49 -5.80 -6.30
N ILE A 180 -8.28 -5.27 -6.39
CA ILE A 180 -7.78 -4.54 -7.56
C ILE A 180 -7.66 -5.46 -8.78
N VAL A 181 -7.16 -6.70 -8.62
CA VAL A 181 -7.09 -7.68 -9.72
C VAL A 181 -8.50 -8.00 -10.24
N LEU A 182 -9.47 -8.22 -9.34
CA LEU A 182 -10.85 -8.47 -9.74
C LEU A 182 -11.44 -7.29 -10.50
N ARG A 183 -11.21 -6.06 -10.01
CA ARG A 183 -11.64 -4.83 -10.67
C ARG A 183 -11.02 -4.68 -12.05
N ALA A 184 -9.72 -4.94 -12.19
CA ALA A 184 -9.02 -4.88 -13.48
C ALA A 184 -9.55 -5.88 -14.52
N GLY A 185 -10.22 -6.96 -14.07
CA GLY A 185 -10.89 -7.92 -14.96
C GLY A 185 -12.16 -7.37 -15.62
N VAL A 186 -12.77 -6.32 -15.07
CA VAL A 186 -14.01 -5.71 -15.59
C VAL A 186 -13.84 -4.25 -16.00
N GLU A 187 -12.87 -3.54 -15.41
CA GLU A 187 -12.52 -2.15 -15.68
C GLU A 187 -11.07 -2.10 -16.21
N PRO A 188 -10.84 -1.91 -17.52
CA PRO A 188 -9.51 -1.93 -18.09
C PRO A 188 -8.68 -0.71 -17.66
N LEU A 189 -7.37 -0.92 -17.49
CA LEU A 189 -6.45 0.18 -17.20
C LEU A 189 -6.24 1.08 -18.43
N PRO A 190 -5.97 2.39 -18.22
CA PRO A 190 -5.64 3.32 -19.30
C PRO A 190 -4.49 2.84 -20.18
N GLY A 191 -4.58 3.12 -21.48
CA GLY A 191 -3.49 2.85 -22.44
C GLY A 191 -3.27 1.36 -22.73
N ASP A 192 -4.31 0.54 -22.51
CA ASP A 192 -4.29 -0.92 -22.68
C ASP A 192 -3.21 -1.65 -21.85
N VAL A 193 -2.68 -0.98 -20.83
CA VAL A 193 -1.74 -1.57 -19.88
C VAL A 193 -2.40 -2.75 -19.17
N LYS A 194 -1.64 -3.84 -18.98
CA LYS A 194 -2.11 -5.06 -18.31
C LYS A 194 -1.26 -5.35 -17.08
N ILE A 195 -1.92 -5.84 -16.04
CA ILE A 195 -1.23 -6.42 -14.89
C ILE A 195 -0.67 -7.76 -15.34
N LEU A 196 0.65 -7.87 -15.41
CA LEU A 196 1.36 -9.09 -15.83
C LEU A 196 1.37 -10.14 -14.71
N GLY A 197 1.42 -9.69 -13.45
CA GLY A 197 1.38 -10.58 -12.29
C GLY A 197 1.05 -9.83 -11.01
N SER A 198 0.70 -10.60 -9.98
CA SER A 198 0.48 -10.06 -8.64
C SER A 198 1.16 -10.92 -7.59
N PHE A 199 1.57 -10.33 -6.47
CA PHE A 199 2.03 -11.06 -5.30
C PHE A 199 1.25 -10.64 -4.05
N LEU A 200 0.84 -11.62 -3.27
CA LEU A 200 0.06 -11.41 -2.05
C LEU A 200 0.81 -12.09 -0.90
N SER A 201 1.37 -11.29 0.02
CA SER A 201 2.06 -11.81 1.20
C SER A 201 1.10 -11.84 2.39
N CYS A 202 0.78 -13.05 2.88
CA CYS A 202 -0.15 -13.25 4.01
C CYS A 202 -1.45 -12.41 3.90
N PRO A 203 -2.20 -12.47 2.78
CA PRO A 203 -3.30 -11.55 2.52
C PRO A 203 -4.40 -11.66 3.59
N TYR A 204 -4.88 -10.51 4.04
CA TYR A 204 -5.81 -10.40 5.15
C TYR A 204 -7.26 -10.65 4.68
N PHE A 205 -7.79 -11.84 5.00
CA PHE A 205 -9.18 -12.20 4.70
C PHE A 205 -9.91 -12.62 5.97
N TRP A 206 -11.16 -12.19 6.09
CA TRP A 206 -12.03 -12.54 7.21
C TRP A 206 -13.43 -12.92 6.73
N GLY A 207 -14.09 -13.81 7.46
CA GLY A 207 -15.49 -14.18 7.22
C GLY A 207 -16.29 -14.24 8.52
N SER A 208 -17.62 -14.16 8.42
CA SER A 208 -18.53 -14.26 9.58
C SER A 208 -18.52 -15.62 10.27
N LYS A 209 -17.86 -16.61 9.68
CA LYS A 209 -17.66 -17.95 10.22
C LYS A 209 -16.16 -18.25 10.24
N PRO A 210 -15.62 -18.79 11.35
CA PRO A 210 -14.24 -19.23 11.39
C PRO A 210 -14.01 -20.37 10.39
N VAL A 211 -12.84 -20.38 9.77
CA VAL A 211 -12.36 -21.45 8.88
C VAL A 211 -11.19 -22.17 9.55
N GLY A 212 -11.20 -23.50 9.52
CA GLY A 212 -10.12 -24.31 10.10
C GLY A 212 -9.99 -24.10 11.61
N SER A 213 -8.81 -23.68 12.06
CA SER A 213 -8.46 -23.47 13.47
C SER A 213 -8.71 -22.05 13.98
N GLN A 214 -9.44 -21.20 13.23
CA GLN A 214 -9.78 -19.84 13.66
C GLN A 214 -10.71 -19.85 14.88
N SER A 215 -10.48 -18.92 15.81
CA SER A 215 -11.30 -18.76 17.01
C SER A 215 -12.64 -18.07 16.69
N LYS A 216 -13.66 -18.25 17.55
CA LYS A 216 -14.95 -17.54 17.41
C LYS A 216 -14.94 -16.14 18.04
N GLU A 217 -13.95 -15.84 18.87
CA GLU A 217 -13.88 -14.62 19.70
C GLU A 217 -13.58 -13.37 18.85
N ASP A 218 -12.97 -13.56 17.68
CA ASP A 218 -12.51 -12.49 16.79
C ASP A 218 -13.63 -11.80 15.96
N LEU A 219 -14.87 -12.29 16.00
CA LEU A 219 -15.95 -11.89 15.08
C LEU A 219 -16.73 -10.62 15.46
N ASN A 220 -16.55 -10.11 16.67
CA ASN A 220 -17.28 -8.93 17.17
C ASN A 220 -16.39 -7.68 17.33
N GLY A 221 -15.10 -7.77 17.01
CA GLY A 221 -14.13 -6.68 17.16
C GLY A 221 -14.25 -5.60 16.08
N PHE A 222 -13.73 -4.39 16.35
CA PHE A 222 -13.71 -3.31 15.36
C PHE A 222 -12.95 -3.71 14.08
N ALA A 223 -11.91 -4.55 14.18
CA ALA A 223 -11.20 -5.08 13.01
C ALA A 223 -12.15 -5.82 12.03
N TYR A 224 -13.16 -6.53 12.55
CA TYR A 224 -14.22 -7.12 11.74
C TYR A 224 -15.10 -6.05 11.08
N LYS A 225 -15.50 -5.01 11.82
CA LYS A 225 -16.32 -3.90 11.28
C LYS A 225 -15.62 -3.13 10.15
N VAL A 226 -14.30 -2.98 10.21
CA VAL A 226 -13.50 -2.39 9.12
C VAL A 226 -13.58 -3.24 7.83
N CYS A 227 -13.67 -4.57 7.96
CA CYS A 227 -13.53 -5.50 6.83
C CYS A 227 -14.83 -5.91 6.12
N VAL A 228 -15.98 -5.84 6.80
CA VAL A 228 -17.23 -6.50 6.33
C VAL A 228 -17.94 -5.74 5.19
N GLY A 229 -17.27 -4.75 4.58
CA GLY A 229 -17.68 -4.16 3.31
C GLY A 229 -17.25 -4.95 2.06
N SER A 230 -16.34 -5.93 2.19
CA SER A 230 -15.71 -6.61 1.04
C SER A 230 -16.02 -8.10 1.02
N VAL A 231 -16.51 -8.57 -0.13
CA VAL A 231 -16.91 -9.96 -0.38
C VAL A 231 -15.77 -10.93 -0.05
N LEU A 232 -16.09 -11.91 0.81
CA LEU A 232 -15.22 -13.04 1.16
C LEU A 232 -14.99 -13.91 -0.08
N ILE A 233 -13.78 -13.89 -0.66
CA ILE A 233 -13.34 -14.89 -1.63
C ILE A 233 -11.94 -15.39 -1.25
N ILE A 234 -11.89 -16.61 -0.75
CA ILE A 234 -10.67 -17.37 -0.51
C ILE A 234 -10.27 -18.01 -1.83
N PHE A 235 -9.11 -17.64 -2.39
CA PHE A 235 -8.37 -18.53 -3.30
C PHE A 235 -6.87 -18.47 -2.99
N PHE A 236 -6.30 -19.66 -2.81
CA PHE A 236 -4.85 -19.88 -2.74
C PHE A 236 -4.19 -19.47 -4.05
N ILE A 237 -3.13 -18.67 -3.99
CA ILE A 237 -2.16 -18.56 -5.09
C ILE A 237 -0.74 -18.60 -4.51
N PHE A 238 -0.07 -19.74 -4.71
CA PHE A 238 1.38 -19.82 -4.83
C PHE A 238 1.76 -19.30 -6.22
N ILE A 239 2.87 -18.55 -6.34
CA ILE A 239 4.00 -18.79 -7.26
C ILE A 239 4.97 -17.60 -7.17
N LEU A 240 6.19 -17.87 -6.69
CA LEU A 240 7.41 -17.23 -7.16
C LEU A 240 8.24 -18.34 -7.81
N THR A 241 8.12 -18.50 -9.13
CA THR A 241 9.15 -19.14 -9.94
C THR A 241 9.88 -18.08 -10.73
N ARG A 242 11.15 -17.90 -10.32
CA ARG A 242 12.31 -17.72 -11.20
C ARG A 242 12.39 -16.41 -11.98
N MET A 243 12.85 -15.36 -11.30
CA MET A 243 13.70 -14.34 -11.93
C MET A 243 15.14 -14.86 -11.98
N GLU A 244 15.46 -15.70 -12.97
CA GLU A 244 16.86 -15.97 -13.32
C GLU A 244 17.08 -15.62 -14.78
N SER A 245 18.22 -14.96 -14.98
CA SER A 245 18.79 -14.51 -16.24
C SER A 245 18.94 -15.64 -17.25
N ASN A 246 18.50 -15.43 -18.48
CA ASN A 246 19.13 -16.05 -19.64
C ASN A 246 20.07 -15.02 -20.28
N GLY A 247 21.32 -15.04 -19.82
CA GLY A 247 22.47 -14.73 -20.67
C GLY A 247 22.96 -16.03 -21.29
N GLY A 248 22.99 -16.08 -22.61
CA GLY A 248 23.45 -17.18 -23.44
C GLY A 248 23.27 -16.80 -24.90
#